data_AF-A0A2W2DSN8-F1
#
_entry.id   AF-A0A2W2DSN8-F1
#
_cell.length_a   1.000
_cell.length_b   1.000
_cell.length_c   1.000
_cell.angle_alpha   90.00
_cell.angle_beta   90.00
_cell.angle_gamma   90.00
#
_symmetry.space_group_name_H-M   'P 1'
#
loop_
_entity.id
_entity.type
_entity.pdbx_description
1 polymer ?
#
loop_
_entity_poly.entity_id
_entity_poly.type
_entity_poly.pdbx_seq_one_letter_code
_entity_poly.pdbx_strand_id
1 'polypeptide(L)' 'MGVGDLVADFELPDETGRPRRLSEFLAVGPVVLFFYPAAMTRGCT' A
#
# COMPACT_ATOMS: atom_id res chain seq x y z
N MET A 1 -7.11 -3.91 -13.37
CA MET A 1 -6.95 -2.48 -13.02
C MET A 1 -6.22 -1.81 -14.16
N GLY A 2 -6.86 -0.81 -14.76
CA GLY A 2 -6.28 0.12 -15.72
C GLY A 2 -6.19 1.53 -15.12
N VAL A 3 -5.64 2.46 -15.91
CA VAL A 3 -5.58 3.88 -15.54
C VAL A 3 -7.00 4.44 -15.46
N GLY A 4 -7.33 5.09 -14.34
CA GLY A 4 -8.64 5.67 -14.09
C GLY A 4 -9.63 4.77 -13.35
N ASP A 5 -9.30 3.49 -13.14
CA ASP A 5 -10.10 2.60 -12.31
C ASP A 5 -10.09 3.05 -10.84
N LEU A 6 -11.27 3.01 -10.20
CA LEU A 6 -11.37 3.22 -8.76
C LEU A 6 -10.83 1.99 -8.03
N VAL A 7 -9.83 2.20 -7.17
CA VAL A 7 -9.35 1.17 -6.25
C VAL A 7 -10.22 1.18 -5.00
N ALA A 8 -10.66 0.01 -4.54
CA ALA A 8 -11.40 -0.11 -3.29
C ALA A 8 -10.53 0.31 -2.10
N ASP A 9 -11.14 0.93 -1.09
CA ASP A 9 -10.45 1.18 0.18
C ASP A 9 -10.14 -0.16 0.86
N PHE A 10 -8.94 -0.29 1.40
CA PHE A 10 -8.50 -1.49 2.09
C PHE A 10 -7.73 -1.12 3.36
N GLU A 11 -7.73 -2.06 4.31
CA GLU A 11 -7.01 -1.96 5.57
C GLU A 11 -5.97 -3.06 5.63
N LEU A 12 -4.71 -2.70 5.92
CA LEU A 12 -3.62 -3.64 6.10
C LEU A 12 -2.82 -3.26 7.37
N PRO A 13 -2.23 -4.23 8.08
CA PRO A 13 -1.29 -3.93 9.15
C PRO A 13 0.00 -3.32 8.58
N ASP A 14 0.54 -2.31 9.24
CA ASP A 14 1.88 -1.80 8.99
C ASP A 14 2.98 -2.66 9.65
N GLU A 15 4.24 -2.23 9.55
CA GLU A 15 5.39 -2.95 10.12
C GLU A 15 5.33 -3.12 11.64
N THR A 16 4.50 -2.32 12.33
CA THR A 16 4.26 -2.42 13.78
C THR A 16 2.99 -3.20 14.12
N GLY A 17 2.28 -3.71 13.11
CA GLY A 17 1.01 -4.42 13.25
C GLY A 17 -0.19 -3.48 13.42
N ARG A 18 -0.02 -2.17 13.27
CA ARG A 18 -1.14 -1.22 13.40
C ARG A 18 -1.96 -1.25 12.11
N PRO A 19 -3.30 -1.31 12.20
CA PRO A 19 -4.15 -1.23 11.01
C PRO A 19 -4.04 0.16 10.38
N ARG A 20 -3.82 0.20 9.07
CA ARG A 20 -3.74 1.43 8.26
C ARG A 20 -4.66 1.31 7.06
N ARG A 21 -5.37 2.39 6.74
CA ARG A 21 -6.29 2.45 5.60
C ARG A 21 -5.72 3.27 4.46
N LEU A 22 -5.97 2.86 3.21
CA LEU A 22 -5.54 3.61 2.03
C LEU A 22 -6.11 5.05 2.04
N SER A 23 -7.38 5.20 2.42
CA SER A 23 -8.07 6.49 2.52
C SER A 23 -7.38 7.49 3.46
N GLU A 24 -6.74 7.04 4.54
CA GLU A 24 -6.00 7.91 5.46
C GLU A 24 -4.80 8.58 4.78
N PHE A 25 -4.07 7.85 3.93
CA PHE A 25 -2.92 8.40 3.22
C PHE A 25 -3.33 9.31 2.07
N LEU A 26 -4.40 8.94 1.33
CA LEU A 26 -4.94 9.77 0.26
C LEU A 26 -5.47 11.12 0.76
N ALA A 27 -5.95 11.20 2.01
CA ALA A 27 -6.37 12.45 2.62
C ALA A 27 -5.21 13.45 2.83
N VAL A 28 -3.97 12.97 2.92
CA VAL A 28 -2.77 13.81 3.08
C VAL A 28 -2.22 14.25 1.73
N GLY A 29 -2.32 13.41 0.70
CA GLY A 29 -1.86 13.76 -0.65
C GLY A 29 -1.77 12.54 -1.59
N PRO A 30 -1.17 12.73 -2.77
CA PRO A 30 -0.98 11.65 -3.74
C PRO A 30 -0.13 10.51 -3.18
N VAL A 31 -0.54 9.27 -3.45
CA VAL A 31 0.11 8.05 -2.96
C VAL A 31 0.58 7.19 -4.14
N VAL A 32 1.78 6.64 -4.01
CA VAL A 32 2.26 5.54 -4.87
C VAL A 32 2.28 4.27 -4.04
N LEU A 33 1.49 3.27 -4.46
CA LEU A 33 1.42 1.96 -3.82
C LEU A 33 2.14 0.93 -4.69
N PHE A 34 3.00 0.11 -4.08
CA PHE A 34 3.69 -0.98 -4.77
C PHE A 34 3.57 -2.27 -3.95
N PHE A 35 3.38 -3.39 -4.63
CA PHE A 35 3.38 -4.72 -4.03
C PHE A 35 4.68 -5.44 -4.43
N TYR A 36 5.25 -6.18 -3.48
CA TYR A 36 6.41 -7.03 -3.74
C TYR A 36 6.17 -8.41 -3.12
N PRO A 37 6.74 -9.50 -3.68
CA PRO A 37 6.33 -10.86 -3.33
C PRO A 37 6.68 -11.26 -1.89
N ALA A 38 7.84 -10.82 -1.39
CA ALA A 38 8.31 -11.16 -0.06
C ALA A 38 9.39 -10.17 0.41
N ALA A 39 9.33 -9.79 1.68
CA ALA A 39 10.37 -8.99 2.33
C ALA A 39 11.63 -9.84 2.53
N MET A 40 12.80 -9.20 2.52
CA MET A 40 14.09 -9.84 2.87
C MET A 40 14.45 -11.08 2.01
N THR A 41 14.06 -11.08 0.73
CA THR A 41 14.46 -12.11 -0.25
C THR A 41 15.65 -11.63 -1.11
N ARG A 42 16.47 -12.55 -1.63
CA ARG A 42 17.67 -12.20 -2.43
C ARG A 42 17.27 -11.28 -3.60
N GLY A 43 17.95 -10.14 -3.72
CA GLY A 43 17.73 -9.15 -4.78
C GLY A 43 17.28 -7.76 -4.30
N CYS A 44 17.08 -7.55 -3.00
CA CYS A 44 16.82 -6.24 -2.43
C CYS A 44 17.88 -5.86 -1.38
N THR A 45 18.93 -5.17 -1.82
CA THR A 45 19.71 -4.19 -1.06
C THR A 45 19.99 -3.02 -1.99
#